data_AF-A0A2M7L5E5-F1
#
_entry.id   AF-A0A2M7L5E5-F1
#
_cell.length_a   1.000
_cell.length_b   1.000
_cell.length_c   1.000
_cell.angle_alpha   90.00
_cell.angle_beta   90.00
_cell.angle_gamma   90.00
#
_symmetry.space_group_name_H-M   'P 1'
#
loop_
_entity.id
_entity.type
_entity.pdbx_description
1 polymer ?
#
loop_
_entity_poly.entity_id
_entity_poly.type
_entity_poly.pdbx_seq_one_letter_code
_entity_poly.pdbx_strand_id
1 'polypeptide(L)'
;MYSFNQLFRQEFVSMLLEDIQTFGSFLINHHGIDQSAILEALELQRKQSVPFGRLAIEKRYLSVENVLRVLAIQIRSTKRFGEVAIELGLLNEVEVIQLLELQGEQRKKLGDILIDMKVFPSDKRDELLDAFNYFTEARDKHS
;
A
#
# COMPACT_ATOMS: atom_id res chain seq x y z
N MET A 1 7.81 8.71 29.46
CA MET A 1 6.53 9.21 28.93
C MET A 1 6.63 9.09 27.42
N TYR A 2 6.26 7.94 26.88
CA TYR A 2 6.40 7.65 25.45
C TYR A 2 5.20 8.25 24.72
N SER A 3 5.45 9.06 23.69
CA SER A 3 4.40 9.64 22.86
C SER A 3 3.60 8.52 22.20
N PHE A 4 2.28 8.61 22.32
CA PHE A 4 1.26 7.79 21.66
C PHE A 4 1.54 7.52 20.16
N ASN A 5 2.28 8.43 19.50
CA ASN A 5 2.76 8.32 18.12
C ASN A 5 3.77 7.19 17.83
N GLN A 6 4.48 6.66 18.83
CA GLN A 6 5.56 5.67 18.60
C GLN A 6 5.05 4.22 18.63
N LEU A 7 3.99 3.95 19.40
CA LEU A 7 3.36 2.63 19.53
C LEU A 7 2.37 2.35 18.38
N PHE A 8 1.59 3.37 17.96
CA PHE A 8 0.63 3.22 16.86
C PHE A 8 1.28 2.94 15.49
N ARG A 9 2.53 3.39 15.31
CA ARG A 9 3.31 3.12 14.09
C ARG A 9 3.87 1.69 14.03
N GLN A 10 3.99 1.01 15.17
CA GLN A 10 4.50 -0.36 15.24
C GLN A 10 3.42 -1.42 15.16
N GLU A 11 2.23 -1.18 15.72
CA GLU A 11 1.16 -2.19 15.77
C GLU A 11 0.22 -2.20 14.56
N PHE A 12 0.09 -1.10 13.80
CA PHE A 12 -0.78 -1.05 12.61
C PHE A 12 -0.05 -1.39 11.30
N VAL A 13 1.27 -1.21 11.27
CA VAL A 13 2.10 -1.56 10.10
C VAL A 13 2.26 -3.08 9.98
N SER A 14 2.21 -3.83 11.08
CA SER A 14 2.30 -5.30 11.07
C SER A 14 1.05 -5.99 10.50
N MET A 15 -0.14 -5.37 10.59
CA MET A 15 -1.40 -6.06 10.27
C MET A 15 -1.97 -5.75 8.86
N LEU A 16 -1.60 -4.61 8.26
CA LEU A 16 -2.03 -4.23 6.90
C LEU A 16 -0.91 -4.26 5.86
N LEU A 17 0.33 -4.51 6.28
CA LEU A 17 1.54 -4.52 5.46
C LEU A 17 2.47 -5.64 5.94
N GLU A 18 2.06 -6.91 5.83
CA GLU A 18 3.07 -7.95 5.73
C GLU A 18 3.92 -7.65 4.48
N ASP A 19 5.17 -7.29 4.76
CA ASP A 19 6.04 -6.49 3.91
C ASP A 19 6.07 -7.01 2.46
N ILE A 20 5.86 -6.13 1.47
CA ILE A 20 6.08 -6.44 0.04
C ILE A 20 7.43 -7.12 -0.16
N GLN A 21 8.42 -6.75 0.68
CA GLN A 21 9.74 -7.37 0.71
C GLN A 21 9.72 -8.83 1.18
N THR A 22 8.90 -9.16 2.18
CA THR A 22 8.74 -10.53 2.68
C THR A 22 8.03 -11.40 1.65
N PHE A 23 6.90 -10.92 1.09
CA PHE A 23 6.18 -11.66 0.06
C PHE A 23 7.01 -11.81 -1.22
N GLY A 24 7.67 -10.74 -1.68
CA GLY A 24 8.56 -10.78 -2.84
C GLY A 24 9.73 -11.75 -2.66
N SER A 25 10.37 -11.73 -1.50
CA SER A 25 11.48 -12.67 -1.18
C SER A 25 10.99 -14.12 -1.12
N PHE A 26 9.82 -14.35 -0.54
CA PHE A 26 9.20 -15.67 -0.51
C PHE A 26 8.98 -16.23 -1.93
N LEU A 27 8.42 -15.42 -2.82
CA LEU A 27 8.16 -15.81 -4.20
C LEU A 27 9.44 -16.09 -5.00
N ILE A 28 10.50 -15.31 -4.81
CA ILE A 28 11.81 -15.55 -5.45
C ILE A 28 12.42 -16.85 -4.95
N ASN A 29 12.48 -17.02 -3.62
CA ASN A 29 13.26 -18.09 -2.99
C ASN A 29 12.54 -19.44 -2.99
N HIS A 30 11.21 -19.46 -2.93
CA HIS A 30 10.42 -20.68 -2.78
C HIS A 30 9.61 -21.06 -4.02
N HIS A 31 9.34 -20.10 -4.91
CA HIS A 31 8.55 -20.34 -6.12
C HIS A 31 9.29 -20.00 -7.42
N GLY A 32 10.56 -19.57 -7.33
CA GLY A 32 11.41 -19.32 -8.50
C GLY A 32 10.91 -18.20 -9.41
N ILE A 33 10.12 -17.26 -8.90
CA ILE A 33 9.70 -16.11 -9.69
C ILE A 33 10.90 -15.19 -9.94
N ASP A 34 11.02 -14.72 -11.18
CA ASP A 34 11.98 -13.70 -11.53
C ASP A 34 11.68 -12.37 -10.81
N GLN A 35 12.72 -11.79 -10.20
CA GLN A 35 12.68 -10.48 -9.58
C GLN A 35 12.12 -9.41 -10.52
N SER A 36 12.38 -9.52 -11.83
CA SER A 36 11.85 -8.58 -12.83
C SER A 36 10.30 -8.56 -12.87
N ALA A 37 9.66 -9.73 -12.77
CA ALA A 37 8.21 -9.87 -12.76
C ALA A 37 7.59 -9.30 -11.48
N ILE A 38 8.28 -9.42 -10.34
CA ILE A 38 7.85 -8.81 -9.08
C ILE A 38 7.93 -7.29 -9.15
N LEU A 39 9.01 -6.75 -9.70
CA LEU A 39 9.17 -5.31 -9.90
C LEU A 39 8.11 -4.75 -10.85
N GLU A 40 7.81 -5.45 -11.94
CA GLU A 40 6.75 -5.07 -12.88
C GLU A 40 5.36 -5.13 -12.22
N ALA A 41 5.06 -6.19 -11.46
CA ALA A 41 3.81 -6.31 -10.71
C ALA A 41 3.64 -5.17 -9.69
N LEU A 42 4.72 -4.77 -9.02
CA LEU A 42 4.72 -3.64 -8.09
C LEU A 42 4.46 -2.30 -8.79
N GLU A 43 5.05 -2.09 -9.97
CA GLU A 43 4.80 -0.90 -10.77
C GLU A 43 3.35 -0.86 -11.29
N LEU A 44 2.80 -1.98 -11.74
CA LEU A 44 1.39 -2.09 -12.11
C LEU A 44 0.47 -1.82 -10.92
N GLN A 45 0.80 -2.38 -9.75
CA GLN A 45 0.06 -2.16 -8.52
C GLN A 45 0.05 -0.69 -8.11
N ARG A 46 1.17 0.01 -8.33
CA ARG A 46 1.31 1.44 -8.05
C ARG A 46 0.49 2.30 -9.02
N LYS A 47 0.47 1.93 -10.32
CA LYS A 47 -0.29 2.64 -11.37
C LYS A 47 -1.79 2.47 -11.23
N GLN A 48 -2.25 1.33 -10.70
CA GLN A 48 -3.67 1.02 -10.50
C GLN A 48 -4.24 1.60 -9.20
N SER A 49 -3.39 2.05 -8.27
CA SER A 49 -3.85 2.69 -7.04
C SER A 49 -4.72 3.91 -7.34
N VAL A 50 -5.89 4.00 -6.69
CA VAL A 50 -6.78 5.15 -6.82
C VAL A 50 -6.05 6.42 -6.37
N PRO A 51 -6.05 7.51 -7.15
CA PRO A 51 -5.38 8.75 -6.75
C PRO A 51 -5.94 9.30 -5.43
N PHE A 52 -5.04 9.72 -4.54
CA PHE A 52 -5.40 10.20 -3.20
C PHE A 52 -6.39 11.38 -3.23
N GLY A 53 -6.19 12.34 -4.15
CA GLY A 53 -7.11 13.47 -4.33
C GLY A 53 -8.51 13.05 -4.75
N ARG A 54 -8.67 11.95 -5.50
CA ARG A 54 -9.99 11.42 -5.86
C ARG A 54 -10.72 10.86 -4.63
N LEU A 55 -10.02 10.09 -3.80
CA LEU A 55 -10.57 9.57 -2.55
C LEU A 55 -10.99 10.71 -1.61
N ALA A 56 -10.19 11.78 -1.54
CA ALA A 56 -10.50 12.95 -0.74
C ALA A 56 -11.79 13.67 -1.20
N ILE A 57 -12.06 13.69 -2.52
CA ILE A 57 -13.32 14.22 -3.08
C ILE A 57 -14.49 13.30 -2.77
N GLU A 58 -14.34 12.00 -3.00
CA GLU A 58 -15.39 10.99 -2.76
C GLU A 58 -15.82 10.96 -1.28
N LYS A 59 -14.87 11.15 -0.36
CA LYS A 59 -15.14 11.27 1.08
C LYS A 59 -15.57 12.66 1.52
N ARG A 60 -15.65 13.62 0.60
CA ARG A 60 -15.99 15.04 0.84
C ARG A 60 -15.03 15.76 1.79
N TYR A 61 -13.81 15.23 1.98
CA TYR A 61 -12.77 15.89 2.76
C TYR A 61 -12.21 17.08 2.00
N LEU A 62 -12.09 16.97 0.66
CA LEU A 62 -11.64 18.06 -0.20
C LEU A 62 -12.64 18.33 -1.33
N SER A 63 -12.79 19.59 -1.69
CA SER A 63 -13.39 19.98 -2.97
C SER A 63 -12.40 19.75 -4.12
N VAL A 64 -12.92 19.70 -5.35
CA VAL A 64 -12.09 19.64 -6.57
C VAL A 64 -11.08 20.80 -6.61
N GLU A 65 -11.52 22.00 -6.23
CA GLU A 65 -10.65 23.18 -6.14
C GLU A 65 -9.49 22.97 -5.15
N ASN A 66 -9.77 22.46 -3.95
CA ASN A 66 -8.75 22.19 -2.95
C ASN A 66 -7.76 21.12 -3.40
N VAL A 67 -8.23 20.09 -4.12
CA VAL A 67 -7.34 19.09 -4.75
C VAL A 67 -6.42 19.74 -5.77
N LEU A 68 -6.93 20.60 -6.64
CA LEU A 68 -6.10 21.31 -7.63
C LEU A 68 -5.06 22.22 -6.97
N ARG A 69 -5.42 22.89 -5.86
CA ARG A 69 -4.50 23.70 -5.06
C ARG A 69 -3.36 22.85 -4.48
N VAL A 70 -3.67 21.69 -3.91
CA VAL A 70 -2.67 20.76 -3.39
C VAL A 70 -1.75 20.28 -4.52
N LEU A 71 -2.30 19.87 -5.66
CA LEU A 71 -1.53 19.40 -6.81
C LEU A 71 -0.58 20.49 -7.37
N ALA A 72 -1.06 21.73 -7.46
CA ALA A 72 -0.25 22.85 -7.96
C ALA A 72 1.02 23.09 -7.12
N ILE A 73 0.92 22.91 -5.80
CA ILE A 73 2.05 23.01 -4.88
C ILE A 73 2.89 21.74 -4.92
N GLN A 74 2.25 20.57 -4.95
CA GLN A 74 2.93 19.28 -4.99
C GLN A 74 3.90 19.18 -6.17
N ILE A 75 3.49 19.61 -7.38
CA ILE A 75 4.32 19.60 -8.60
C ILE A 75 5.63 20.40 -8.42
N ARG A 76 5.64 21.41 -7.56
CA ARG A 76 6.78 22.28 -7.30
C ARG A 76 7.54 21.90 -6.01
N SER A 77 7.20 20.76 -5.41
CA SER A 77 7.75 20.32 -4.13
C SER A 77 8.18 18.85 -4.18
N THR A 78 9.04 18.43 -3.25
CA THR A 78 9.34 17.02 -3.00
C THR A 78 8.32 16.33 -2.08
N LYS A 79 7.33 17.09 -1.59
CA LYS A 79 6.34 16.62 -0.61
C LYS A 79 5.24 15.80 -1.27
N ARG A 80 4.68 14.87 -0.51
CA ARG A 80 3.55 14.05 -0.92
C ARG A 80 2.24 14.83 -0.78
N PHE A 81 1.21 14.43 -1.53
CA PHE A 81 -0.10 15.08 -1.53
C PHE A 81 -0.65 15.31 -0.11
N GLY A 82 -0.63 14.27 0.74
CA GLY A 82 -1.14 14.36 2.12
C GLY A 82 -0.35 15.36 2.98
N GLU A 83 0.96 15.44 2.81
CA GLU A 83 1.82 16.41 3.52
C GLU A 83 1.47 17.84 3.11
N VAL A 84 1.33 18.08 1.81
CA VAL A 84 0.93 19.40 1.28
C VAL A 84 -0.49 19.76 1.74
N ALA A 85 -1.42 18.81 1.78
CA ALA A 85 -2.78 19.04 2.25
C ALA A 85 -2.84 19.41 3.75
N ILE A 86 -2.00 18.78 4.58
CA ILE A 86 -1.86 19.14 6.00
C ILE A 86 -1.27 20.54 6.15
N GLU A 87 -0.21 20.86 5.41
CA GLU A 87 0.43 22.18 5.47
C GLU A 87 -0.50 23.32 5.04
N LEU A 88 -1.43 23.03 4.13
CA LEU A 88 -2.46 23.98 3.70
C LEU A 88 -3.65 24.08 4.66
N GLY A 89 -3.67 23.29 5.74
CA GLY A 89 -4.80 23.20 6.67
C GLY A 89 -6.06 22.62 6.04
N LEU A 90 -5.92 21.89 4.93
CA LEU A 90 -7.04 21.31 4.17
C LEU A 90 -7.39 19.90 4.63
N LEU A 91 -6.42 19.18 5.20
CA LEU A 91 -6.61 17.88 5.85
C LEU A 91 -5.87 17.89 7.20
N ASN A 92 -6.35 17.10 8.15
CA ASN A 92 -5.58 16.74 9.33
C ASN A 92 -4.94 15.34 9.20
N GLU A 93 -4.08 14.99 10.15
CA GLU A 93 -3.37 13.70 10.13
C GLU A 93 -4.32 12.49 10.14
N VAL A 94 -5.42 12.57 10.88
CA VAL A 94 -6.42 11.49 10.97
C VAL A 94 -7.12 11.27 9.64
N GLU A 95 -7.52 12.34 8.95
CA GLU A 95 -8.14 12.27 7.62
C GLU A 95 -7.17 11.71 6.58
N VAL A 96 -5.88 12.08 6.67
CA VAL A 96 -4.85 11.51 5.80
C VAL A 96 -4.68 10.02 6.04
N ILE A 97 -4.67 9.58 7.31
CA ILE A 97 -4.58 8.15 7.66
C ILE A 97 -5.78 7.38 7.11
N GLN A 98 -7.00 7.87 7.33
CA GLN A 98 -8.22 7.23 6.82
C GLN A 98 -8.23 7.12 5.30
N LEU A 99 -7.77 8.15 4.59
CA LEU A 99 -7.65 8.10 3.13
C LEU A 99 -6.56 7.11 2.66
N LEU A 100 -5.47 6.95 3.41
CA LEU A 100 -4.43 5.94 3.12
C LEU A 100 -4.97 4.51 3.32
N GLU A 101 -5.74 4.28 4.38
CA GLU A 101 -6.40 2.99 4.64
C GLU A 101 -7.34 2.62 3.50
N LEU A 102 -8.22 3.54 3.12
CA LEU A 102 -9.15 3.36 1.99
C LEU A 102 -8.42 3.14 0.65
N GLN A 103 -7.31 3.83 0.44
CA GLN A 103 -6.48 3.61 -0.75
C GLN A 103 -5.86 2.22 -0.76
N GLY A 104 -5.46 1.71 0.41
CA GLY A 104 -4.95 0.36 0.60
C GLY A 104 -6.00 -0.71 0.32
N GLU A 105 -7.22 -0.54 0.84
CA GLU A 105 -8.33 -1.48 0.64
C GLU A 105 -8.73 -1.63 -0.84
N GLN A 106 -8.69 -0.53 -1.61
CA GLN A 106 -9.04 -0.53 -3.03
C GLN A 106 -7.88 -0.95 -3.94
N ARG A 107 -6.67 -1.09 -3.40
CA ARG A 107 -5.50 -1.48 -4.17
C ARG A 107 -5.56 -2.96 -4.49
N LYS A 108 -5.44 -3.30 -5.76
CA LYS A 108 -5.31 -4.71 -6.18
C LYS A 108 -4.11 -5.35 -5.48
N LYS A 109 -4.29 -6.54 -4.91
CA LYS A 109 -3.21 -7.24 -4.18
C LYS A 109 -2.13 -7.69 -5.15
N LEU A 110 -0.88 -7.77 -4.68
CA LEU A 110 0.26 -8.13 -5.54
C LEU A 110 0.08 -9.52 -6.16
N GLY A 111 -0.44 -10.49 -5.40
CA GLY A 111 -0.76 -11.83 -5.91
C GLY A 111 -1.77 -11.82 -7.07
N ASP A 112 -2.80 -10.98 -7.00
CA ASP A 112 -3.78 -10.86 -8.07
C ASP A 112 -3.17 -10.27 -9.35
N ILE A 113 -2.21 -9.37 -9.21
CA ILE A 113 -1.50 -8.78 -10.36
C ILE A 113 -0.55 -9.80 -10.99
N LEU A 114 0.13 -10.62 -10.19
CA LEU A 114 0.98 -11.69 -10.70
C LEU A 114 0.18 -12.74 -11.49
N ILE A 115 -1.06 -13.02 -11.08
CA ILE A 115 -1.97 -13.90 -11.83
C ILE A 115 -2.42 -13.23 -13.14
N ASP A 116 -2.80 -11.95 -13.11
CA ASP A 116 -3.13 -11.19 -14.33
C ASP A 116 -1.98 -11.18 -15.33
N MET A 117 -0.75 -11.04 -14.83
CA MET A 117 0.48 -11.10 -15.62
C MET A 117 0.82 -12.51 -16.11
N LYS A 118 0.03 -13.53 -15.75
CA LYS A 118 0.26 -14.94 -16.05
C LYS A 118 1.59 -15.49 -15.50
N VAL A 119 2.12 -14.86 -14.46
CA VAL A 119 3.29 -15.35 -13.71
C VAL A 119 2.89 -16.61 -12.92
N PHE A 120 1.65 -16.63 -12.42
CA PHE A 120 1.03 -17.81 -11.84
C PHE A 120 -0.29 -18.15 -12.55
N PRO A 121 -0.61 -19.44 -12.67
CA PRO A 121 -1.94 -19.84 -13.07
C PRO A 121 -2.93 -19.57 -11.92
N SER A 122 -4.16 -19.18 -12.27
CA SER A 122 -5.14 -18.68 -11.29
C SER A 122 -5.62 -19.74 -10.28
N ASP A 123 -5.47 -21.03 -10.63
CA ASP A 123 -5.76 -22.19 -9.79
C ASP A 123 -4.73 -22.41 -8.67
N LYS A 124 -3.54 -21.81 -8.77
CA LYS A 124 -2.48 -21.90 -7.75
C LYS A 124 -2.53 -20.78 -6.71
N ARG A 125 -3.46 -19.84 -6.86
CA ARG A 125 -3.60 -18.69 -5.96
C ARG A 125 -3.74 -19.09 -4.50
N ASP A 126 -4.70 -19.96 -4.20
CA ASP A 126 -5.06 -20.27 -2.83
C ASP A 126 -3.95 -21.09 -2.16
N GLU A 127 -3.33 -22.01 -2.90
CA GLU A 127 -2.15 -22.77 -2.46
C GLU A 127 -0.95 -21.87 -2.13
N LEU A 128 -0.71 -20.83 -2.95
CA LEU A 128 0.33 -19.82 -2.70
C LEU A 128 0.03 -18.95 -1.47
N LEU A 129 -1.24 -18.58 -1.28
CA LEU A 129 -1.65 -17.81 -0.10
C LEU A 129 -1.52 -18.63 1.18
N ASP A 130 -1.94 -19.89 1.15
CA ASP A 130 -1.80 -20.81 2.28
C ASP A 130 -0.32 -21.06 2.62
N ALA A 131 0.52 -21.27 1.60
CA ALA A 131 1.97 -21.44 1.79
C ALA A 131 2.63 -20.18 2.35
N PHE A 132 2.21 -18.99 1.91
CA PHE A 132 2.73 -17.72 2.43
C PHE A 132 2.30 -17.47 3.87
N ASN A 133 1.02 -17.68 4.22
CA ASN A 133 0.52 -17.54 5.59
C ASN A 133 1.26 -18.51 6.54
N TYR A 134 1.48 -19.75 6.10
CA TYR A 134 2.27 -20.71 6.87
C TYR A 134 3.72 -20.23 7.06
N PHE A 135 4.33 -19.65 6.03
CA PHE A 135 5.69 -19.10 6.08
C PHE A 135 5.80 -17.92 7.07
N THR A 136 4.83 -17.01 7.10
CA THR A 136 4.84 -15.87 8.03
C THR A 136 4.58 -16.31 9.47
N GLU A 137 3.63 -17.21 9.70
CA GLU A 137 3.38 -17.80 11.03
C GLU A 137 4.58 -18.58 11.59
N ALA A 138 5.33 -19.26 10.72
CA ALA A 138 6.55 -19.98 11.12
C ALA A 138 7.69 -19.04 11.52
N ARG A 139 7.76 -17.85 10.90
CA ARG A 139 8.75 -16.81 11.22
C ARG A 139 8.44 -16.13 12.55
N ASP A 140 7.16 -15.88 12.82
CA ASP A 140 6.71 -15.19 14.04
C ASP A 140 6.84 -16.08 15.30
N LYS A 141 6.85 -17.41 15.15
CA LYS A 141 7.12 -18.36 16.25
C LYS A 141 8.60 -18.43 16.66
N HIS A 142 9.50 -17.76 15.93
CA HIS A 142 10.95 -17.79 16.15
C HIS A 142 11.59 -16.40 16.36
N SER A 143 10.80 -15.34 16.54
CA SER A 143 11.26 -14.01 16.97
C SER A 143 10.80 -13.70 18.40
#